data_AF-A0A847SCV5-F1
#
_entry.id   AF-A0A847SCV5-F1
#
_cell.length_a   1.000
_cell.length_b   1.000
_cell.length_c   1.000
_cell.angle_alpha   90.00
_cell.angle_beta   90.00
_cell.angle_gamma   90.00
#
_symmetry.space_group_name_H-M   'P 1'
#
loop_
_entity.id
_entity.type
_entity.pdbx_description
1 polymer ?
#
loop_
_entity_poly.entity_id
_entity_poly.type
_entity_poly.pdbx_seq_one_letter_code
_entity_poly.pdbx_strand_id
1 'polypeptide(L)'
;MNIIQYNKQILVLATVCLLLAVACKKEAAPDLSPASFGARTISIMELKALSKVTEVRVPDGADGRQITGVVISEREGKNTDPKTVVLQSDGQDTAGIVVQLDTISPFNPGDWLSINASGQKLQQVNGEVVLKDIPLSRVQHIGKGVVRVISVSVAEALTNAGRWNGALVRLYDGHLSGGNGKYSGILNFKEMDSSAVIQSRVLPGAVFENRAYPANISTFTGILRTDGANPYIQVRNATDVNSTEVTRLVTDEMNIYGMNNQDNTWQNPNITFSTPTLETGVTRYTVGDIVGNLPAFASDAGFLPSRKSYLYLMLKKPAYVWDFKSAVNLVAQPGIKEIRVTFAGSQVTGLITKSNYGDVLTVNPFNPATDSFKVALRYTVGSYVADTISAAYSETGKLYTAVFRVPSRQQLFGAVSTLDPYGYKLPVEEFLQEPKFSIVNYSDRVDPNPDPWAMPASAPIVITKIEYGY
;
A
#
# COMPACT_ATOMS: atom_id res chain seq x y z
N MET A 1 37.90 15.47 80.84
CA MET A 1 38.07 14.71 79.59
C MET A 1 36.77 14.85 78.79
N ASN A 2 36.62 15.93 78.00
CA ASN A 2 35.52 16.13 77.02
C ASN A 2 35.60 17.48 76.26
N ILE A 3 36.58 18.34 76.52
CA ILE A 3 36.73 19.63 75.82
C ILE A 3 37.62 19.52 74.56
N ILE A 4 38.40 18.44 74.41
CA ILE A 4 39.37 18.28 73.29
C ILE A 4 38.70 17.72 72.02
N GLN A 5 37.53 17.07 72.11
CA GLN A 5 36.86 16.51 70.92
C GLN A 5 36.10 17.55 70.08
N TYR A 6 35.61 18.64 70.67
CA TYR A 6 34.85 19.66 69.93
C TYR A 6 35.72 20.52 69.00
N ASN A 7 37.00 20.74 69.36
CA ASN A 7 37.92 21.54 68.53
C ASN A 7 38.39 20.82 67.26
N LYS A 8 38.33 19.48 67.21
CA LYS A 8 38.67 18.73 65.98
C LYS A 8 37.56 18.78 64.93
N GLN A 9 36.30 18.87 65.34
CA GLN A 9 35.17 18.94 64.40
C GLN A 9 35.03 20.33 63.76
N ILE A 10 35.33 21.40 64.50
CA ILE A 10 35.31 22.78 63.98
C ILE A 10 36.45 23.01 62.96
N LEU A 11 37.64 22.44 63.20
CA LEU A 11 38.77 22.56 62.27
C LEU A 11 38.55 21.78 60.95
N VAL A 12 37.90 20.61 61.01
CA VAL A 12 37.55 19.82 59.82
C VAL A 12 36.47 20.53 59.00
N LEU A 13 35.46 21.15 59.63
CA LEU A 13 34.41 21.88 58.93
C LEU A 13 34.93 23.15 58.24
N ALA A 14 35.87 23.86 58.86
CA ALA A 14 36.53 25.02 58.26
C ALA A 14 37.42 24.65 57.06
N THR A 15 38.10 23.50 57.13
CA THR A 15 38.98 23.01 56.05
C THR A 15 38.17 22.51 54.84
N VAL A 16 36.99 21.90 55.07
CA VAL A 16 36.06 21.50 54.00
C VAL A 16 35.43 22.71 53.32
N CYS A 17 35.17 23.81 54.05
CA CYS A 17 34.65 25.04 53.45
C CYS A 17 35.69 25.78 52.58
N LEU A 18 36.97 25.72 52.93
CA LEU A 18 38.04 26.35 52.13
C LEU A 18 38.36 25.58 50.84
N LEU A 19 38.11 24.27 50.79
CA LEU A 19 38.29 23.47 49.56
C LEU A 19 37.14 23.67 48.54
N LEU A 20 35.98 24.18 48.95
CA LEU A 20 34.85 24.48 48.05
C LEU A 20 34.98 25.85 47.34
N ALA A 21 35.90 26.71 47.76
CA ALA A 21 36.09 28.04 47.17
C ALA A 21 37.06 28.09 45.98
N VAL A 22 37.82 27.01 45.70
CA VAL A 22 38.87 26.99 44.66
C VAL A 22 38.42 26.28 43.36
N ALA A 23 37.20 25.73 43.31
CA ALA A 23 36.70 24.96 42.16
C ALA A 23 35.75 25.71 41.21
N CYS A 24 35.51 27.00 41.39
CA CYS A 24 34.79 27.82 40.42
C CYS A 24 35.76 28.63 39.54
N LYS A 25 36.52 27.93 38.67
CA LYS A 25 36.81 28.56 37.38
C LYS A 25 35.47 28.67 36.68
N LYS A 26 34.95 29.90 36.57
CA LYS A 26 33.83 30.24 35.70
C LYS A 26 34.30 29.95 34.28
N GLU A 27 34.15 28.70 33.84
CA GLU A 27 34.08 28.41 32.42
C GLU A 27 33.01 29.35 31.87
N ALA A 28 33.36 30.11 30.84
CA ALA A 28 32.39 30.91 30.14
C ALA A 28 31.20 29.99 29.83
N ALA A 29 30.00 30.41 30.21
CA ALA A 29 28.80 29.66 29.87
C ALA A 29 28.88 29.35 28.37
N PRO A 30 28.59 28.11 27.93
CA PRO A 30 28.57 27.80 26.50
C PRO A 30 27.70 28.85 25.84
N ASP A 31 28.20 29.44 24.76
CA ASP A 31 27.47 30.42 23.98
C ASP A 31 26.15 29.77 23.53
N LEU A 32 25.06 30.18 24.18
CA LEU A 32 23.69 29.74 23.89
C LEU A 32 23.05 30.59 22.79
N SER A 33 23.82 31.46 22.11
CA SER A 33 23.31 32.07 20.90
C SER A 33 22.94 30.94 19.92
N PRO A 34 21.71 30.92 19.37
CA PRO A 34 21.38 29.94 18.35
C PRO A 34 22.45 30.09 17.28
N ALA A 35 23.12 29.00 16.92
CA ALA A 35 24.03 28.99 15.79
C ALA A 35 23.33 29.74 14.66
N SER A 36 23.96 30.79 14.12
CA SER A 36 23.40 31.55 13.00
C SER A 36 23.17 30.56 11.85
N PHE A 37 21.97 29.99 11.77
CA PHE A 37 21.53 29.17 10.66
C PHE A 37 21.61 30.06 9.42
N GLY A 38 22.24 29.56 8.36
CA GLY A 38 22.76 30.38 7.24
C GLY A 38 21.79 31.45 6.78
N ALA A 39 22.32 32.60 6.33
CA ALA A 39 21.54 33.79 6.00
C ALA A 39 20.45 33.57 4.93
N ARG A 40 20.53 32.48 4.14
CA ARG A 40 19.55 32.14 3.10
C ARG A 40 19.23 30.65 3.04
N THR A 41 17.94 30.32 3.14
CA THR A 41 17.41 28.99 2.79
C THR A 41 17.40 28.79 1.26
N ILE A 42 17.90 27.65 0.80
CA ILE A 42 17.87 27.21 -0.61
C ILE A 42 17.28 25.79 -0.70
N SER A 43 16.83 25.40 -1.89
CA SER A 43 16.39 24.01 -2.11
C SER A 43 17.57 23.03 -2.10
N ILE A 44 17.27 21.75 -1.87
CA ILE A 44 18.25 20.68 -1.98
C ILE A 44 18.83 20.62 -3.41
N MET A 45 17.99 20.87 -4.43
CA MET A 45 18.43 20.91 -5.82
C MET A 45 19.43 22.05 -6.07
N GLU A 46 19.15 23.25 -5.56
CA GLU A 46 20.07 24.39 -5.65
C GLU A 46 21.39 24.11 -4.93
N LEU A 47 21.36 23.44 -3.77
CA LEU A 47 22.58 23.05 -3.06
C LEU A 47 23.40 22.07 -3.90
N LYS A 48 22.77 21.02 -4.47
CA LYS A 48 23.46 20.04 -5.32
C LYS A 48 24.09 20.69 -6.55
N ALA A 49 23.44 21.70 -7.14
CA ALA A 49 23.96 22.43 -8.30
C ALA A 49 25.26 23.22 -8.03
N LEU A 50 25.64 23.42 -6.76
CA LEU A 50 26.95 23.98 -6.41
C LEU A 50 28.11 23.00 -6.66
N SER A 51 27.85 21.69 -6.67
CA SER A 51 28.86 20.64 -6.82
C SER A 51 29.32 20.48 -8.28
N LYS A 52 30.10 21.45 -8.77
CA LYS A 52 30.65 21.47 -10.14
C LYS A 52 32.01 20.79 -10.30
N VAL A 53 32.62 20.44 -9.18
CA VAL A 53 33.94 19.79 -9.07
C VAL A 53 33.87 18.73 -7.96
N THR A 54 34.94 17.95 -7.78
CA THR A 54 34.99 16.85 -6.79
C THR A 54 34.65 17.28 -5.37
N GLU A 55 35.10 18.47 -4.95
CA GLU A 55 34.77 19.05 -3.64
C GLU A 55 34.58 20.56 -3.78
N VAL A 56 33.50 21.07 -3.21
CA VAL A 56 33.23 22.51 -3.12
C VAL A 56 32.88 22.87 -1.69
N ARG A 57 33.39 24.00 -1.23
CA ARG A 57 32.98 24.60 0.05
C ARG A 57 31.73 25.44 -0.20
N VAL A 58 30.66 25.15 0.53
CA VAL A 58 29.43 25.95 0.47
C VAL A 58 29.75 27.37 0.97
N PRO A 59 29.24 28.44 0.33
CA PRO A 59 29.47 29.81 0.80
C PRO A 59 29.12 30.00 2.28
N ASP A 60 29.81 30.93 2.95
CA ASP A 60 29.69 31.19 4.39
C ASP A 60 29.40 32.68 4.66
N GLY A 61 29.13 33.05 5.92
CA GLY A 61 28.80 34.42 6.29
C GLY A 61 27.48 34.90 5.68
N ALA A 62 27.49 36.09 5.06
CA ALA A 62 26.29 36.70 4.47
C ALA A 62 25.69 35.89 3.29
N ASP A 63 26.50 35.06 2.63
CA ASP A 63 26.06 34.15 1.55
C ASP A 63 25.80 32.72 2.04
N GLY A 64 25.85 32.51 3.36
CA GLY A 64 25.63 31.24 4.02
C GLY A 64 24.32 30.57 3.60
N ARG A 65 24.37 29.25 3.39
CA ARG A 65 23.24 28.47 2.89
C ARG A 65 22.69 27.53 3.94
N GLN A 66 21.38 27.43 3.96
CA GLN A 66 20.62 26.48 4.76
C GLN A 66 19.71 25.67 3.85
N ILE A 67 19.52 24.40 4.18
CA ILE A 67 18.53 23.54 3.52
C ILE A 67 17.55 23.00 4.55
N THR A 68 16.33 22.72 4.12
CA THR A 68 15.36 21.92 4.87
C THR A 68 15.06 20.63 4.12
N GLY A 69 14.70 19.59 4.85
CA GLY A 69 14.32 18.32 4.25
C GLY A 69 13.85 17.31 5.29
N VAL A 70 13.09 16.34 4.82
CA VAL A 70 12.54 15.27 5.63
C VAL A 70 13.45 14.05 5.53
N VAL A 71 13.77 13.44 6.67
CA VAL A 71 14.57 12.22 6.74
C VAL A 71 13.80 11.07 6.10
N ILE A 72 14.43 10.42 5.12
CA ILE A 72 13.88 9.22 4.47
C ILE A 72 14.66 7.95 4.79
N SER A 73 15.93 8.08 5.21
CA SER A 73 16.77 6.98 5.67
C SER A 73 16.34 6.45 7.03
N GLU A 74 16.48 5.14 7.24
CA GLU A 74 16.07 4.49 8.48
C GLU A 74 17.28 3.90 9.21
N ARG A 75 17.56 4.43 10.40
CA ARG A 75 18.68 3.96 11.22
C ARG A 75 18.45 2.57 11.82
N GLU A 76 17.21 2.27 12.23
CA GLU A 76 16.87 1.04 12.95
C GLU A 76 16.96 -0.19 12.03
N GLY A 77 16.70 -0.02 10.73
CA GLY A 77 16.92 -1.06 9.72
C GLY A 77 18.40 -1.41 9.50
N LYS A 78 19.32 -0.53 9.91
CA LYS A 78 20.79 -0.65 9.79
C LYS A 78 21.30 -0.91 8.36
N ASN A 79 20.47 -0.71 7.34
CA ASN A 79 20.88 -0.79 5.96
C ASN A 79 21.43 0.54 5.42
N THR A 80 21.96 1.39 6.29
CA THR A 80 22.61 2.68 5.99
C THR A 80 23.70 2.89 7.03
N ASP A 81 24.79 3.56 6.66
CA ASP A 81 25.84 3.91 7.61
C ASP A 81 25.26 4.75 8.78
N PRO A 82 25.63 4.45 10.06
CA PRO A 82 25.01 5.11 11.21
C PRO A 82 25.21 6.64 11.29
N LYS A 83 26.21 7.19 10.59
CA LYS A 83 26.44 8.64 10.51
C LYS A 83 25.77 9.28 9.30
N THR A 84 25.10 8.48 8.48
CA THR A 84 24.49 8.94 7.23
C THR A 84 22.98 9.13 7.41
N VAL A 85 22.50 10.28 6.96
CA VAL A 85 21.08 10.61 6.82
C VAL A 85 20.82 10.95 5.37
N VAL A 86 19.71 10.47 4.81
CA VAL A 86 19.24 10.94 3.50
C VAL A 86 18.04 11.84 3.72
N LEU A 87 18.12 13.06 3.22
CA LEU A 87 17.05 14.05 3.23
C LEU A 87 16.40 14.15 1.87
N GLN A 88 15.08 14.31 1.85
CA GLN A 88 14.30 14.67 0.67
C GLN A 88 13.56 15.98 0.95
N SER A 89 13.46 16.89 -0.03
CA SER A 89 12.72 18.14 0.16
C SER A 89 11.26 17.83 0.52
N ASP A 90 10.68 18.67 1.37
CA ASP A 90 9.25 18.72 1.60
C ASP A 90 8.57 19.45 0.44
N GLY A 91 7.54 18.83 -0.16
CA GLY A 91 6.76 19.45 -1.23
C GLY A 91 6.94 18.80 -2.61
N GLN A 92 6.92 19.63 -3.66
CA GLN A 92 6.81 19.16 -5.05
C GLN A 92 8.14 18.77 -5.68
N ASP A 93 9.26 19.38 -5.26
CA ASP A 93 10.60 19.01 -5.71
C ASP A 93 11.09 17.81 -4.90
N THR A 94 10.90 16.59 -5.40
CA THR A 94 11.33 15.36 -4.70
C THR A 94 12.85 15.16 -4.70
N ALA A 95 13.63 16.24 -4.73
CA ALA A 95 15.09 16.21 -4.70
C ALA A 95 15.56 15.67 -3.36
N GLY A 96 16.59 14.84 -3.38
CA GLY A 96 17.22 14.34 -2.17
C GLY A 96 18.73 14.46 -2.16
N ILE A 97 19.29 14.39 -0.96
CA ILE A 97 20.72 14.54 -0.70
C ILE A 97 21.15 13.63 0.45
N VAL A 98 22.35 13.07 0.30
CA VAL A 98 23.02 12.32 1.36
C VAL A 98 23.76 13.31 2.25
N VAL A 99 23.53 13.23 3.55
CA VAL A 99 24.18 14.03 4.58
C VAL A 99 24.98 13.08 5.47
N GLN A 100 26.29 13.28 5.53
CA GLN A 100 27.17 12.56 6.44
C GLN A 100 27.47 13.45 7.64
N LEU A 101 27.00 13.03 8.81
CA LEU A 101 27.27 13.68 10.08
C LEU A 101 28.65 13.27 10.62
N ASP A 102 29.23 14.06 11.50
CA ASP A 102 30.47 13.73 12.22
C ASP A 102 30.28 12.63 13.29
N THR A 103 29.03 12.44 13.71
CA THR A 103 28.56 11.57 14.79
C THR A 103 27.43 10.66 14.32
N ILE A 104 27.04 9.69 15.15
CA ILE A 104 25.90 8.80 14.83
C ILE A 104 24.62 9.64 14.79
N SER A 105 23.81 9.45 13.75
CA SER A 105 22.55 10.18 13.57
C SER A 105 21.51 9.82 14.62
N PRO A 106 20.93 10.81 15.32
CA PRO A 106 19.79 10.58 16.22
C PRO A 106 18.43 10.63 15.51
N PHE A 107 18.39 10.86 14.19
CA PHE A 107 17.16 11.16 13.47
C PHE A 107 16.49 9.92 12.89
N ASN A 108 15.16 9.95 12.83
CA ASN A 108 14.30 8.87 12.32
C ASN A 108 13.57 9.30 11.03
N PRO A 109 13.10 8.34 10.22
CA PRO A 109 12.23 8.64 9.09
C PRO A 109 11.07 9.57 9.47
N GLY A 110 10.81 10.58 8.64
CA GLY A 110 9.78 11.60 8.85
C GLY A 110 10.18 12.79 9.71
N ASP A 111 11.34 12.76 10.38
CA ASP A 111 11.89 13.95 11.04
C ASP A 111 12.18 15.03 10.00
N TRP A 112 11.70 16.24 10.26
CA TRP A 112 11.96 17.40 9.42
C TRP A 112 13.14 18.17 10.00
N LEU A 113 14.19 18.29 9.21
CA LEU A 113 15.45 18.88 9.64
C LEU A 113 15.73 20.16 8.88
N SER A 114 16.39 21.08 9.58
CA SER A 114 17.03 22.24 9.00
C SER A 114 18.54 22.15 9.21
N ILE A 115 19.32 22.23 8.14
CA ILE A 115 20.77 22.04 8.17
C ILE A 115 21.46 23.30 7.68
N ASN A 116 22.33 23.85 8.53
CA ASN A 116 23.23 24.94 8.16
C ASN A 116 24.44 24.39 7.39
N ALA A 117 24.38 24.47 6.06
CA ALA A 117 25.43 24.03 5.16
C ALA A 117 26.57 25.07 5.01
N SER A 118 26.47 26.26 5.59
CA SER A 118 27.42 27.37 5.39
C SER A 118 28.87 26.98 5.71
N GLY A 119 29.80 27.18 4.78
CA GLY A 119 31.20 26.81 4.98
C GLY A 119 31.48 25.30 5.10
N GLN A 120 30.47 24.44 4.93
CA GLN A 120 30.60 22.98 4.94
C GLN A 120 31.04 22.43 3.57
N LYS A 121 31.42 21.16 3.54
CA LYS A 121 31.91 20.49 2.32
C LYS A 121 30.78 19.79 1.59
N LEU A 122 30.68 20.05 0.29
CA LEU A 122 29.86 19.29 -0.62
C LEU A 122 30.79 18.50 -1.55
N GLN A 123 30.73 17.17 -1.47
CA GLN A 123 31.70 16.28 -2.12
C GLN A 123 30.99 15.29 -3.05
N GLN A 124 31.59 15.03 -4.21
CA GLN A 124 31.19 13.94 -5.11
C GLN A 124 31.77 12.63 -4.59
N VAL A 125 30.91 11.71 -4.16
CA VAL A 125 31.29 10.38 -3.66
C VAL A 125 30.51 9.33 -4.44
N ASN A 126 31.23 8.53 -5.24
CA ASN A 126 30.63 7.46 -6.05
C ASN A 126 29.42 7.92 -6.89
N GLY A 127 29.52 9.09 -7.52
CA GLY A 127 28.44 9.66 -8.34
C GLY A 127 27.31 10.34 -7.56
N GLU A 128 27.40 10.39 -6.22
CA GLU A 128 26.46 11.10 -5.36
C GLU A 128 27.04 12.41 -4.85
N VAL A 129 26.18 13.43 -4.74
CA VAL A 129 26.52 14.67 -4.04
C VAL A 129 26.25 14.48 -2.55
N VAL A 130 27.30 14.52 -1.73
CA VAL A 130 27.25 14.32 -0.29
C VAL A 130 27.59 15.61 0.45
N LEU A 131 26.72 16.04 1.36
CA LEU A 131 27.02 17.09 2.32
C LEU A 131 27.76 16.45 3.51
N LYS A 132 29.05 16.75 3.66
CA LYS A 132 30.01 15.92 4.39
C LYS A 132 30.52 16.53 5.69
N ASP A 133 30.78 15.66 6.66
CA ASP A 133 31.36 15.95 7.98
C ASP A 133 30.59 17.02 8.76
N ILE A 134 29.25 16.95 8.72
CA ILE A 134 28.37 17.95 9.31
C ILE A 134 28.28 17.76 10.83
N PRO A 135 28.69 18.76 11.63
CA PRO A 135 28.50 18.73 13.07
C PRO A 135 27.03 18.71 13.45
N LEU A 136 26.66 17.90 14.43
CA LEU A 136 25.28 17.82 14.91
C LEU A 136 24.73 19.18 15.38
N SER A 137 25.58 20.08 15.88
CA SER A 137 25.22 21.45 16.28
C SER A 137 24.71 22.33 15.12
N ARG A 138 24.92 21.91 13.87
CA ARG A 138 24.42 22.58 12.66
C ARG A 138 23.11 22.00 12.15
N VAL A 139 22.56 21.01 12.83
CA VAL A 139 21.31 20.34 12.47
C VAL A 139 20.26 20.65 13.51
N GLN A 140 19.13 21.21 13.07
CA GLN A 140 17.98 21.48 13.90
C GLN A 140 16.84 20.56 13.50
N HIS A 141 16.26 19.85 14.46
CA HIS A 141 14.98 19.18 14.28
C HIS A 141 13.86 20.22 14.43
N ILE A 142 13.07 20.40 13.37
CA ILE A 142 12.02 21.43 13.27
C ILE A 142 10.60 20.85 13.24
N GLY A 143 10.46 19.52 13.42
CA GLY A 143 9.16 18.85 13.55
C GLY A 143 9.04 17.61 12.67
N LYS A 144 7.82 17.29 12.24
CA LYS A 144 7.55 16.18 11.30
C LYS A 144 7.20 16.72 9.93
N GLY A 145 7.72 16.07 8.89
CA GLY A 145 7.46 16.43 7.51
C GLY A 145 6.72 15.34 6.75
N VAL A 146 6.20 15.69 5.57
CA VAL A 146 5.55 14.75 4.67
C VAL A 146 6.51 14.38 3.54
N VAL A 147 6.75 13.09 3.37
CA VAL A 147 7.59 12.56 2.29
C VAL A 147 6.70 12.16 1.12
N ARG A 148 6.97 12.72 -0.05
CA ARG A 148 6.33 12.27 -1.30
C ARG A 148 7.11 11.10 -1.89
N VAL A 149 6.50 9.92 -1.91
CA VAL A 149 7.06 8.73 -2.56
C VAL A 149 6.85 8.82 -4.08
N ILE A 150 7.92 8.67 -4.86
CA ILE A 150 7.86 8.67 -6.32
C ILE A 150 7.50 7.26 -6.81
N SER A 151 6.29 7.10 -7.34
CA SER A 151 5.78 5.83 -7.88
C SER A 151 6.08 5.71 -9.36
N VAL A 152 6.98 4.79 -9.73
CA VAL A 152 7.58 4.67 -11.07
C VAL A 152 7.91 3.23 -11.43
N SER A 153 8.12 2.97 -12.72
CA SER A 153 8.72 1.73 -13.22
C SER A 153 10.25 1.71 -13.04
N VAL A 154 10.86 0.54 -13.15
CA VAL A 154 12.32 0.36 -13.14
C VAL A 154 12.96 1.14 -14.29
N ALA A 155 12.38 1.09 -15.49
CA ALA A 155 12.90 1.82 -16.65
C ALA A 155 12.90 3.34 -16.40
N GLU A 156 11.80 3.89 -15.88
CA GLU A 156 11.73 5.32 -15.53
C GLU A 156 12.72 5.70 -14.42
N ALA A 157 12.89 4.85 -13.41
CA ALA A 157 13.86 5.08 -12.33
C ALA A 157 15.31 5.13 -12.87
N LEU A 158 15.66 4.24 -13.79
CA LEU A 158 16.97 4.24 -14.44
C LEU A 158 17.18 5.49 -15.31
N THR A 159 16.19 5.85 -16.14
CA THR A 159 16.27 7.04 -17.01
C THR A 159 16.39 8.34 -16.21
N ASN A 160 15.74 8.44 -15.04
CA ASN A 160 15.71 9.65 -14.22
C ASN A 160 16.65 9.59 -13.00
N ALA A 161 17.57 8.63 -12.94
CA ALA A 161 18.40 8.37 -11.76
C ALA A 161 19.18 9.60 -11.28
N GLY A 162 19.72 10.42 -12.19
CA GLY A 162 20.43 11.65 -11.80
C GLY A 162 19.53 12.68 -11.11
N ARG A 163 18.27 12.82 -11.57
CA ARG A 163 17.29 13.75 -11.00
C ARG A 163 16.73 13.26 -9.67
N TRP A 164 16.50 11.95 -9.55
CA TRP A 164 15.88 11.33 -8.38
C TRP A 164 16.89 10.69 -7.42
N ASN A 165 18.19 10.90 -7.63
CA ASN A 165 19.21 10.47 -6.69
C ASN A 165 18.96 11.12 -5.31
N GLY A 166 18.83 10.27 -4.29
CA GLY A 166 18.47 10.63 -2.93
C GLY A 166 16.96 10.69 -2.66
N ALA A 167 16.10 10.38 -3.62
CA ALA A 167 14.65 10.38 -3.45
C ALA A 167 14.11 9.00 -3.03
N LEU A 168 13.00 8.99 -2.30
CA LEU A 168 12.25 7.79 -1.98
C LEU A 168 11.37 7.38 -3.17
N VAL A 169 11.65 6.21 -3.73
CA VAL A 169 10.93 5.66 -4.88
C VAL A 169 10.19 4.39 -4.48
N ARG A 170 9.09 4.09 -5.20
CA ARG A 170 8.33 2.86 -5.11
C ARG A 170 8.18 2.25 -6.49
N LEU A 171 8.70 1.03 -6.62
CA LEU A 171 8.57 0.16 -7.79
C LEU A 171 7.46 -0.85 -7.53
N TYR A 172 6.95 -1.48 -8.59
CA TYR A 172 5.75 -2.31 -8.54
C TYR A 172 5.97 -3.68 -9.19
N ASP A 173 5.18 -4.65 -8.75
CA ASP A 173 4.93 -5.92 -9.43
C ASP A 173 6.20 -6.60 -9.98
N GLY A 174 7.00 -7.17 -9.09
CA GLY A 174 8.29 -7.74 -9.46
C GLY A 174 8.74 -8.89 -8.58
N HIS A 175 9.98 -9.30 -8.77
CA HIS A 175 10.65 -10.31 -7.97
C HIS A 175 12.09 -9.90 -7.69
N LEU A 176 12.59 -10.33 -6.53
CA LEU A 176 14.01 -10.27 -6.21
C LEU A 176 14.70 -11.54 -6.66
N SER A 177 15.96 -11.41 -7.07
CA SER A 177 16.88 -12.52 -7.27
C SER A 177 18.24 -12.20 -6.65
N GLY A 178 19.03 -13.24 -6.36
CA GLY A 178 20.29 -13.12 -5.62
C GLY A 178 20.12 -13.43 -4.12
N GLY A 179 21.21 -13.34 -3.38
CA GLY A 179 21.23 -13.56 -1.92
C GLY A 179 20.73 -14.95 -1.47
N ASN A 180 20.69 -15.95 -2.36
CA ASN A 180 20.11 -17.27 -2.11
C ASN A 180 18.68 -17.23 -1.52
N GLY A 181 17.82 -16.37 -2.07
CA GLY A 181 16.43 -16.22 -1.60
C GLY A 181 16.28 -15.36 -0.35
N LYS A 182 17.35 -14.70 0.10
CA LYS A 182 17.38 -13.89 1.32
C LYS A 182 17.85 -12.47 1.04
N TYR A 183 17.47 -11.54 1.92
CA TYR A 183 18.01 -10.18 1.93
C TYR A 183 19.50 -10.23 2.32
N SER A 184 20.41 -10.32 1.35
CA SER A 184 21.85 -10.30 1.61
C SER A 184 22.63 -9.84 0.38
N GLY A 185 23.59 -8.93 0.58
CA GLY A 185 24.48 -8.45 -0.46
C GLY A 185 23.76 -7.68 -1.57
N ILE A 186 24.16 -7.95 -2.82
CA ILE A 186 23.54 -7.36 -4.00
C ILE A 186 22.40 -8.27 -4.47
N LEU A 187 21.22 -7.68 -4.58
CA LEU A 187 20.02 -8.30 -5.14
C LEU A 187 19.66 -7.60 -6.44
N ASN A 188 18.91 -8.29 -7.29
CA ASN A 188 18.33 -7.71 -8.50
C ASN A 188 16.82 -7.69 -8.35
N PHE A 189 16.21 -6.53 -8.52
CA PHE A 189 14.76 -6.38 -8.66
C PHE A 189 14.40 -6.31 -10.14
N LYS A 190 13.47 -7.16 -10.57
CA LYS A 190 12.95 -7.21 -11.93
C LYS A 190 11.42 -7.14 -11.90
N GLU A 191 10.85 -6.23 -12.67
CA GLU A 191 9.39 -6.14 -12.86
C GLU A 191 8.90 -7.32 -13.72
N MET A 192 7.69 -7.82 -13.42
CA MET A 192 7.17 -9.09 -13.93
C MET A 192 7.09 -9.15 -15.47
N ASP A 193 6.73 -8.03 -16.11
CA ASP A 193 6.58 -7.92 -17.56
C ASP A 193 7.59 -6.94 -18.20
N SER A 194 8.74 -6.73 -17.54
CA SER A 194 9.81 -5.86 -18.04
C SER A 194 11.12 -6.63 -18.20
N SER A 195 11.94 -6.21 -19.15
CA SER A 195 13.35 -6.64 -19.22
C SER A 195 14.26 -5.78 -18.35
N ALA A 196 13.78 -4.64 -17.85
CA ALA A 196 14.56 -3.72 -17.04
C ALA A 196 14.80 -4.32 -15.64
N VAL A 197 16.03 -4.16 -15.16
CA VAL A 197 16.49 -4.66 -13.85
C VAL A 197 17.21 -3.53 -13.13
N ILE A 198 16.96 -3.39 -11.84
CA ILE A 198 17.71 -2.48 -10.96
C ILE A 198 18.24 -3.24 -9.77
N GLN A 199 19.46 -2.88 -9.33
CA GLN A 199 20.06 -3.50 -8.17
C GLN A 199 19.42 -2.99 -6.88
N SER A 200 19.41 -3.83 -5.85
CA SER A 200 19.20 -3.43 -4.46
C SER A 200 20.37 -3.90 -3.61
N ARG A 201 20.74 -3.13 -2.59
CA ARG A 201 21.88 -3.44 -1.73
C ARG A 201 21.44 -3.63 -0.28
N VAL A 202 21.85 -4.74 0.31
CA VAL A 202 21.69 -5.05 1.73
C VAL A 202 23.09 -5.12 2.34
N LEU A 203 23.39 -4.17 3.22
CA LEU A 203 24.64 -4.05 3.95
C LEU A 203 24.76 -5.19 4.97
N PRO A 204 25.98 -5.71 5.19
CA PRO A 204 26.25 -6.59 6.31
C PRO A 204 25.84 -5.93 7.63
N GLY A 205 25.08 -6.64 8.47
CA GLY A 205 24.59 -6.14 9.75
C GLY A 205 23.23 -5.41 9.69
N ALA A 206 22.58 -5.35 8.53
CA ALA A 206 21.19 -4.91 8.43
C ALA A 206 20.27 -5.83 9.28
N VAL A 207 19.26 -5.27 9.95
CA VAL A 207 18.40 -6.02 10.90
C VAL A 207 17.56 -7.12 10.22
N PHE A 208 17.33 -6.97 8.93
CA PHE A 208 16.60 -7.90 8.09
C PHE A 208 17.51 -8.76 7.20
N GLU A 209 18.83 -8.66 7.38
CA GLU A 209 19.77 -9.53 6.67
C GLU A 209 19.43 -11.01 6.92
N ASN A 210 19.60 -11.86 5.92
CA ASN A 210 19.32 -13.30 5.96
C ASN A 210 17.85 -13.70 6.15
N ARG A 211 16.91 -12.76 6.24
CA ARG A 211 15.48 -13.06 6.15
C ARG A 211 15.14 -13.41 4.70
N ALA A 212 14.25 -14.38 4.51
CA ALA A 212 13.72 -14.69 3.19
C ALA A 212 12.93 -13.50 2.65
N TYR A 213 13.14 -13.13 1.38
CA TYR A 213 12.27 -12.17 0.71
C TYR A 213 11.06 -12.90 0.07
N PRO A 214 9.92 -12.22 -0.11
CA PRO A 214 8.78 -12.80 -0.81
C PRO A 214 9.14 -13.21 -2.24
N ALA A 215 8.60 -14.34 -2.72
CA ALA A 215 8.84 -14.79 -4.09
C ALA A 215 8.28 -13.80 -5.12
N ASN A 216 7.11 -13.20 -4.81
CA ASN A 216 6.45 -12.20 -5.64
C ASN A 216 6.18 -10.94 -4.82
N ILE A 217 6.53 -9.79 -5.38
CA ILE A 217 6.50 -8.48 -4.70
C ILE A 217 5.49 -7.59 -5.40
N SER A 218 4.54 -7.03 -4.64
CA SER A 218 3.56 -6.05 -5.11
C SER A 218 4.16 -4.64 -5.15
N THR A 219 4.91 -4.27 -4.10
CA THR A 219 5.62 -2.98 -4.05
C THR A 219 7.00 -3.13 -3.45
N PHE A 220 7.98 -2.46 -4.04
CA PHE A 220 9.36 -2.40 -3.57
C PHE A 220 9.76 -0.93 -3.38
N THR A 221 9.83 -0.49 -2.12
CA THR A 221 10.13 0.91 -1.76
C THR A 221 11.58 1.03 -1.31
N GLY A 222 12.24 2.14 -1.65
CA GLY A 222 13.59 2.41 -1.16
C GLY A 222 14.14 3.71 -1.69
N ILE A 223 15.36 4.05 -1.26
CA ILE A 223 16.03 5.28 -1.67
C ILE A 223 16.76 5.02 -2.97
N LEU A 224 16.46 5.77 -4.02
CA LEU A 224 17.21 5.68 -5.28
C LEU A 224 18.58 6.33 -5.09
N ARG A 225 19.63 5.54 -5.25
CA ARG A 225 21.02 5.93 -5.06
C ARG A 225 21.85 5.56 -6.28
N THR A 226 23.08 6.03 -6.33
CA THR A 226 24.01 5.73 -7.43
C THR A 226 25.36 5.29 -6.90
N ASP A 227 26.02 4.41 -7.64
CA ASP A 227 27.40 4.02 -7.45
C ASP A 227 28.15 4.13 -8.78
N GLY A 228 28.83 5.26 -8.93
CA GLY A 228 29.28 5.76 -10.22
C GLY A 228 28.10 5.97 -11.15
N ALA A 229 28.10 5.28 -12.29
CA ALA A 229 27.03 5.34 -13.28
C ALA A 229 25.87 4.35 -13.01
N ASN A 230 25.95 3.53 -11.96
CA ASN A 230 24.99 2.45 -11.72
C ASN A 230 23.95 2.86 -10.66
N PRO A 231 22.67 3.07 -11.03
CA PRO A 231 21.62 3.31 -10.06
C PRO A 231 21.25 2.04 -9.31
N TYR A 232 20.91 2.17 -8.04
CA TYR A 232 20.40 1.09 -7.22
C TYR A 232 19.37 1.60 -6.21
N ILE A 233 18.52 0.71 -5.73
CA ILE A 233 17.59 0.98 -4.65
C ILE A 233 18.20 0.55 -3.32
N GLN A 234 18.31 1.48 -2.39
CA GLN A 234 18.62 1.15 -1.01
C GLN A 234 17.31 0.93 -0.25
N VAL A 235 16.87 -0.33 -0.16
CA VAL A 235 15.74 -0.72 0.69
C VAL A 235 16.08 -0.43 2.16
N ARG A 236 15.15 0.11 2.95
CA ARG A 236 15.50 0.56 4.31
C ARG A 236 15.29 -0.54 5.34
N ASN A 237 14.24 -1.32 5.15
CA ASN A 237 13.86 -2.47 5.96
C ASN A 237 13.09 -3.51 5.12
N ALA A 238 12.77 -4.67 5.71
CA ALA A 238 11.94 -5.68 5.04
C ALA A 238 10.48 -5.22 4.81
N THR A 239 9.95 -4.31 5.64
CA THR A 239 8.58 -3.79 5.50
C THR A 239 8.38 -2.85 4.30
N ASP A 240 9.46 -2.37 3.69
CA ASP A 240 9.43 -1.64 2.42
C ASP A 240 9.12 -2.54 1.21
N VAL A 241 9.09 -3.86 1.43
CA VAL A 241 8.80 -4.88 0.42
C VAL A 241 7.49 -5.59 0.77
N ASN A 242 6.46 -5.35 -0.04
CA ASN A 242 5.16 -5.98 0.14
C ASN A 242 5.02 -7.17 -0.80
N SER A 243 4.50 -8.29 -0.28
CA SER A 243 4.27 -9.51 -1.06
C SER A 243 2.96 -9.45 -1.85
N THR A 244 2.86 -10.18 -2.97
CA THR A 244 1.57 -10.50 -3.62
C THR A 244 0.93 -11.78 -3.07
N GLU A 245 1.59 -12.48 -2.15
CA GLU A 245 1.06 -13.69 -1.53
C GLU A 245 -0.12 -13.36 -0.61
N VAL A 246 -1.13 -14.22 -0.64
CA VAL A 246 -2.24 -14.20 0.31
C VAL A 246 -1.76 -14.82 1.61
N THR A 247 -1.68 -14.01 2.65
CA THR A 247 -1.24 -14.40 4.00
C THR A 247 -2.42 -14.65 4.94
N ARG A 248 -3.58 -14.06 4.63
CA ARG A 248 -4.80 -14.20 5.41
C ARG A 248 -6.01 -14.37 4.50
N LEU A 249 -6.85 -15.35 4.81
CA LEU A 249 -8.18 -15.50 4.22
C LEU A 249 -9.24 -15.08 5.25
N VAL A 250 -10.13 -14.18 4.84
CA VAL A 250 -11.35 -13.83 5.57
C VAL A 250 -12.52 -14.46 4.83
N THR A 251 -13.30 -15.30 5.50
CA THR A 251 -14.38 -16.05 4.87
C THR A 251 -15.74 -15.52 5.27
N ASP A 252 -16.58 -15.24 4.28
CA ASP A 252 -18.01 -15.05 4.44
C ASP A 252 -18.74 -16.28 3.89
N GLU A 253 -19.33 -17.07 4.80
CA GLU A 253 -20.11 -18.28 4.48
C GLU A 253 -21.54 -17.97 4.02
N MET A 254 -21.85 -16.69 3.74
CA MET A 254 -23.17 -16.20 3.36
C MET A 254 -24.25 -16.58 4.38
N ASN A 255 -23.87 -16.75 5.65
CA ASN A 255 -24.76 -17.15 6.74
C ASN A 255 -25.53 -15.94 7.28
N ILE A 256 -26.40 -15.31 6.48
CA ILE A 256 -27.28 -14.27 7.00
C ILE A 256 -28.55 -14.94 7.54
N TYR A 257 -28.76 -14.79 8.85
CA TYR A 257 -29.91 -15.32 9.58
C TYR A 257 -31.13 -14.42 9.41
N GLY A 258 -31.82 -14.56 8.28
CA GLY A 258 -33.25 -14.29 8.15
C GLY A 258 -33.73 -12.83 8.06
N MET A 259 -34.95 -12.71 7.54
CA MET A 259 -35.77 -11.50 7.46
C MET A 259 -36.56 -11.32 8.77
N ASN A 260 -36.82 -10.07 9.19
CA ASN A 260 -37.95 -9.78 10.06
C ASN A 260 -39.10 -9.22 9.19
N ASN A 261 -40.20 -9.99 9.10
CA ASN A 261 -41.34 -9.73 8.21
C ASN A 261 -42.36 -8.71 8.75
N GLN A 262 -42.11 -8.01 9.86
CA GLN A 262 -43.22 -7.31 10.53
C GLN A 262 -43.60 -5.93 9.98
N ASP A 263 -42.71 -5.16 9.33
CA ASP A 263 -43.05 -3.74 9.05
C ASP A 263 -42.81 -3.22 7.62
N ASN A 264 -42.36 -4.04 6.65
CA ASN A 264 -41.93 -3.57 5.32
C ASN A 264 -40.87 -2.43 5.33
N THR A 265 -40.38 -2.03 6.51
CA THR A 265 -39.26 -1.12 6.69
C THR A 265 -38.03 -1.95 6.99
N TRP A 266 -37.02 -1.84 6.12
CA TRP A 266 -35.71 -2.44 6.28
C TRP A 266 -35.04 -1.91 7.55
N GLN A 267 -35.03 -2.71 8.61
CA GLN A 267 -34.03 -2.56 9.65
C GLN A 267 -32.93 -3.56 9.36
N ASN A 268 -31.77 -3.03 8.98
CA ASN A 268 -30.49 -3.74 9.02
C ASN A 268 -30.47 -4.56 10.33
N PRO A 269 -30.23 -5.88 10.33
CA PRO A 269 -29.89 -6.52 11.58
C PRO A 269 -28.73 -5.71 12.16
N ASN A 270 -28.99 -5.02 13.27
CA ASN A 270 -27.99 -4.22 13.94
C ASN A 270 -26.88 -5.19 14.38
N ILE A 271 -25.90 -5.38 13.51
CA ILE A 271 -24.57 -5.84 13.88
C ILE A 271 -23.97 -4.66 14.65
N THR A 272 -24.32 -4.58 15.94
CA THR A 272 -23.79 -3.58 16.86
C THR A 272 -22.30 -3.83 17.03
N PHE A 273 -21.52 -2.84 16.57
CA PHE A 273 -20.06 -2.77 16.48
C PHE A 273 -19.30 -2.77 17.82
N SER A 274 -19.65 -3.63 18.79
CA SER A 274 -19.04 -3.59 20.13
C SER A 274 -18.38 -4.88 20.62
N THR A 275 -18.15 -5.88 19.77
CA THR A 275 -17.39 -7.08 20.16
C THR A 275 -16.18 -7.33 19.26
N PRO A 276 -15.07 -7.87 19.81
CA PRO A 276 -13.77 -7.95 19.12
C PRO A 276 -13.66 -9.18 18.21
N THR A 277 -14.77 -9.80 17.84
CA THR A 277 -14.82 -10.89 16.87
C THR A 277 -14.88 -10.30 15.47
N LEU A 278 -14.00 -10.77 14.57
CA LEU A 278 -13.92 -10.40 13.15
C LEU A 278 -15.27 -10.62 12.45
N GLU A 279 -16.16 -9.64 12.54
CA GLU A 279 -17.33 -9.53 11.68
C GLU A 279 -16.99 -8.56 10.55
N THR A 280 -17.31 -8.98 9.34
CA THR A 280 -17.15 -8.31 8.04
C THR A 280 -18.00 -7.04 7.97
N GLY A 281 -17.76 -6.09 8.87
CA GLY A 281 -18.59 -4.92 9.16
C GLY A 281 -18.69 -3.85 8.07
N VAL A 282 -18.44 -4.17 6.79
CA VAL A 282 -18.55 -3.18 5.72
C VAL A 282 -19.25 -3.71 4.45
N THR A 283 -19.50 -5.01 4.26
CA THR A 283 -19.99 -5.47 2.94
C THR A 283 -21.51 -5.38 2.79
N ARG A 284 -21.98 -4.48 1.91
CA ARG A 284 -23.39 -4.38 1.51
C ARG A 284 -23.63 -5.13 0.19
N TYR A 285 -24.37 -6.22 0.23
CA TYR A 285 -24.76 -6.98 -0.97
C TYR A 285 -26.03 -6.35 -1.59
N THR A 286 -25.90 -5.66 -2.72
CA THR A 286 -27.05 -5.03 -3.42
C THR A 286 -27.23 -5.61 -4.82
N VAL A 287 -28.30 -6.38 -5.07
CA VAL A 287 -28.66 -6.91 -6.40
C VAL A 287 -29.75 -6.01 -7.00
N GLY A 288 -29.38 -4.94 -7.70
CA GLY A 288 -30.32 -3.88 -8.10
C GLY A 288 -30.93 -3.18 -6.87
N ASP A 289 -32.24 -2.92 -6.88
CA ASP A 289 -33.00 -2.37 -5.73
C ASP A 289 -33.44 -3.46 -4.72
N ILE A 290 -33.10 -4.73 -4.97
CA ILE A 290 -33.55 -5.88 -4.15
C ILE A 290 -32.34 -6.44 -3.38
N VAL A 291 -32.31 -6.19 -2.08
CA VAL A 291 -31.37 -6.85 -1.15
C VAL A 291 -32.04 -8.13 -0.67
N GLY A 292 -31.88 -9.26 -1.36
CA GLY A 292 -32.63 -10.48 -1.02
C GLY A 292 -31.76 -11.72 -0.91
N ASN A 293 -31.36 -12.08 0.31
CA ASN A 293 -30.99 -13.47 0.58
C ASN A 293 -32.28 -14.30 0.55
N LEU A 294 -32.31 -15.37 -0.23
CA LEU A 294 -33.46 -16.27 -0.33
C LEU A 294 -33.15 -17.58 0.40
N PRO A 295 -34.12 -18.20 1.09
CA PRO A 295 -33.96 -19.59 1.50
C PRO A 295 -33.65 -20.45 0.27
N ALA A 296 -32.95 -21.57 0.47
CA ALA A 296 -32.70 -22.50 -0.63
C ALA A 296 -34.03 -22.86 -1.32
N PHE A 297 -34.07 -22.73 -2.65
CA PHE A 297 -35.21 -23.22 -3.40
C PHE A 297 -35.34 -24.73 -3.21
N ALA A 298 -36.58 -25.24 -3.25
CA ALA A 298 -36.83 -26.67 -3.11
C ALA A 298 -36.05 -27.51 -4.14
N SER A 299 -35.87 -26.97 -5.35
CA SER A 299 -35.05 -27.58 -6.41
C SER A 299 -33.57 -27.70 -6.04
N ASP A 300 -33.06 -26.84 -5.16
CA ASP A 300 -31.64 -26.81 -4.77
C ASP A 300 -31.37 -27.50 -3.42
N ALA A 301 -32.42 -28.00 -2.76
CA ALA A 301 -32.33 -28.61 -1.43
C ALA A 301 -31.40 -29.85 -1.37
N GLY A 302 -31.09 -30.45 -2.52
CA GLY A 302 -30.17 -31.59 -2.63
C GLY A 302 -28.71 -31.24 -2.39
N PHE A 303 -28.30 -29.98 -2.59
CA PHE A 303 -26.91 -29.54 -2.43
C PHE A 303 -26.74 -28.28 -1.57
N LEU A 304 -27.84 -27.60 -1.22
CA LEU A 304 -27.86 -26.48 -0.29
C LEU A 304 -28.52 -26.86 1.05
N PRO A 305 -27.84 -26.66 2.18
CA PRO A 305 -28.45 -26.72 3.51
C PRO A 305 -29.75 -25.89 3.64
N SER A 306 -30.84 -26.55 4.00
CA SER A 306 -32.19 -25.95 4.12
C SER A 306 -32.34 -24.89 5.21
N ARG A 307 -31.38 -24.77 6.14
CA ARG A 307 -31.40 -23.80 7.25
C ARG A 307 -30.66 -22.49 6.95
N LYS A 308 -30.13 -22.34 5.73
CA LYS A 308 -29.39 -21.15 5.32
C LYS A 308 -30.18 -20.38 4.27
N SER A 309 -29.97 -19.06 4.28
CA SER A 309 -30.34 -18.22 3.13
C SER A 309 -29.10 -18.03 2.27
N TYR A 310 -29.32 -17.89 0.97
CA TYR A 310 -28.26 -17.79 -0.01
C TYR A 310 -28.48 -16.59 -0.91
N LEU A 311 -27.38 -16.13 -1.48
CA LEU A 311 -27.42 -15.10 -2.50
C LEU A 311 -27.59 -15.75 -3.87
N TYR A 312 -28.77 -15.58 -4.44
CA TYR A 312 -29.06 -15.99 -5.81
C TYR A 312 -28.81 -14.84 -6.77
N LEU A 313 -27.92 -15.06 -7.74
CA LEU A 313 -27.75 -14.14 -8.86
C LEU A 313 -28.57 -14.66 -10.04
N MET A 314 -29.81 -14.18 -10.11
CA MET A 314 -30.73 -14.44 -11.22
C MET A 314 -30.64 -13.29 -12.22
N LEU A 315 -30.75 -13.54 -13.50
CA LEU A 315 -30.88 -12.47 -14.49
C LEU A 315 -32.26 -12.51 -15.11
N LYS A 316 -32.98 -11.38 -15.01
CA LYS A 316 -34.04 -11.04 -15.95
C LYS A 316 -34.13 -9.54 -16.13
N LYS A 317 -33.99 -9.10 -17.38
CA LYS A 317 -34.31 -7.75 -17.85
C LYS A 317 -35.81 -7.69 -18.19
N PRO A 318 -36.58 -6.68 -17.75
CA PRO A 318 -37.74 -6.21 -18.51
C PRO A 318 -37.25 -5.29 -19.65
N ALA A 319 -37.92 -5.33 -20.81
CA ALA A 319 -37.47 -4.79 -22.10
C ALA A 319 -36.97 -3.31 -22.13
N TYR A 320 -37.20 -2.51 -21.08
CA TYR A 320 -37.03 -1.05 -21.10
C TYR A 320 -35.95 -0.45 -20.18
N VAL A 321 -35.08 -1.24 -19.54
CA VAL A 321 -34.02 -0.69 -18.67
C VAL A 321 -32.63 -1.17 -19.08
N TRP A 322 -31.69 -0.24 -19.22
CA TRP A 322 -30.47 -0.41 -19.99
C TRP A 322 -29.34 -1.19 -19.29
N ASP A 323 -29.41 -1.54 -17.99
CA ASP A 323 -28.24 -2.18 -17.33
C ASP A 323 -28.51 -2.90 -15.99
N PHE A 324 -29.52 -3.77 -15.90
CA PHE A 324 -29.65 -4.64 -14.72
C PHE A 324 -28.80 -5.91 -14.86
N LYS A 325 -27.54 -5.83 -14.43
CA LYS A 325 -26.76 -7.01 -14.06
C LYS A 325 -27.00 -7.30 -12.59
N SER A 326 -27.36 -8.54 -12.26
CA SER A 326 -27.36 -8.99 -10.86
C SER A 326 -25.91 -9.03 -10.38
N ALA A 327 -25.54 -7.98 -9.68
CA ALA A 327 -24.20 -7.73 -9.20
C ALA A 327 -24.22 -7.69 -7.68
N VAL A 328 -23.14 -8.12 -7.03
CA VAL A 328 -22.87 -7.83 -5.63
C VAL A 328 -21.83 -6.75 -5.58
N ASN A 329 -22.12 -5.59 -5.01
CA ASN A 329 -21.08 -4.59 -4.80
C ASN A 329 -20.30 -4.91 -3.52
N LEU A 330 -19.00 -5.13 -3.69
CA LEU A 330 -18.06 -5.23 -2.60
C LEU A 330 -17.54 -3.82 -2.32
N VAL A 331 -17.70 -3.38 -1.07
CA VAL A 331 -17.11 -2.12 -0.60
C VAL A 331 -15.59 -2.15 -0.71
N ALA A 332 -14.96 -0.97 -0.60
CA ALA A 332 -13.51 -0.83 -0.61
C ALA A 332 -12.83 -1.86 0.33
N GLN A 333 -11.87 -2.61 -0.22
CA GLN A 333 -11.12 -3.64 0.51
C GLN A 333 -9.61 -3.33 0.50
N PRO A 334 -9.11 -2.43 1.38
CA PRO A 334 -7.69 -2.10 1.42
C PRO A 334 -6.81 -3.35 1.60
N GLY A 335 -5.80 -3.48 0.74
CA GLY A 335 -4.82 -4.57 0.80
C GLY A 335 -5.30 -5.94 0.33
N ILE A 336 -6.52 -6.05 -0.24
CA ILE A 336 -6.96 -7.31 -0.84
C ILE A 336 -6.14 -7.65 -2.08
N LYS A 337 -5.86 -8.94 -2.28
CA LYS A 337 -5.06 -9.48 -3.38
C LYS A 337 -5.83 -10.52 -4.20
N GLU A 338 -6.77 -11.19 -3.56
CA GLU A 338 -7.53 -12.29 -4.16
C GLU A 338 -8.96 -12.32 -3.62
N ILE A 339 -9.93 -12.63 -4.48
CA ILE A 339 -11.31 -12.92 -4.12
C ILE A 339 -11.64 -14.31 -4.65
N ARG A 340 -12.12 -15.19 -3.78
CA ARG A 340 -12.62 -16.52 -4.15
C ARG A 340 -14.13 -16.53 -3.99
N VAL A 341 -14.83 -16.92 -5.04
CA VAL A 341 -16.29 -17.03 -5.04
C VAL A 341 -16.65 -18.49 -5.20
N THR A 342 -17.22 -19.09 -4.16
CA THR A 342 -17.82 -20.42 -4.26
C THR A 342 -19.29 -20.29 -4.63
N PHE A 343 -19.67 -20.92 -5.74
CA PHE A 343 -21.00 -20.87 -6.29
C PHE A 343 -21.43 -22.22 -6.88
N ALA A 344 -22.72 -22.38 -7.13
CA ALA A 344 -23.26 -23.49 -7.90
C ALA A 344 -24.23 -22.99 -8.97
N GLY A 345 -24.34 -23.75 -10.06
CA GLY A 345 -25.45 -23.61 -10.99
C GLY A 345 -26.75 -24.07 -10.34
N SER A 346 -27.75 -23.20 -10.26
CA SER A 346 -29.03 -23.53 -9.62
C SER A 346 -29.86 -24.49 -10.48
N GLN A 347 -30.58 -25.40 -9.84
CA GLN A 347 -31.55 -26.32 -10.45
C GLN A 347 -32.95 -25.72 -10.56
N VAL A 348 -33.10 -24.46 -10.16
CA VAL A 348 -34.36 -23.71 -10.28
C VAL A 348 -34.83 -23.67 -11.74
N THR A 349 -36.10 -24.00 -11.95
CA THR A 349 -36.79 -23.95 -13.24
C THR A 349 -38.24 -23.53 -13.03
N GLY A 350 -38.92 -23.11 -14.10
CA GLY A 350 -40.31 -22.67 -14.07
C GLY A 350 -40.49 -21.22 -13.60
N LEU A 351 -41.72 -20.89 -13.21
CA LEU A 351 -42.09 -19.56 -12.73
C LEU A 351 -41.59 -19.33 -11.30
N ILE A 352 -40.77 -18.30 -11.11
CA ILE A 352 -40.15 -17.93 -9.82
C ILE A 352 -40.93 -16.84 -9.10
N THR A 353 -41.31 -15.78 -9.83
CA THR A 353 -42.09 -14.69 -9.26
C THR A 353 -42.90 -13.95 -10.34
N LYS A 354 -43.86 -13.15 -9.91
CA LYS A 354 -44.60 -12.20 -10.75
C LYS A 354 -44.53 -10.81 -10.11
N SER A 355 -44.20 -9.79 -10.89
CA SER A 355 -44.27 -8.39 -10.45
C SER A 355 -45.73 -7.94 -10.34
N ASN A 356 -45.98 -6.88 -9.57
CA ASN A 356 -47.29 -6.23 -9.51
C ASN A 356 -47.72 -5.62 -10.85
N TYR A 357 -46.79 -5.45 -11.80
CA TYR A 357 -47.04 -4.96 -13.16
C TYR A 357 -47.29 -6.11 -14.17
N GLY A 358 -47.33 -7.36 -13.71
CA GLY A 358 -47.57 -8.54 -14.56
C GLY A 358 -46.32 -9.15 -15.18
N ASP A 359 -45.13 -8.62 -14.91
CA ASP A 359 -43.88 -9.22 -15.38
C ASP A 359 -43.64 -10.54 -14.67
N VAL A 360 -43.43 -11.61 -15.42
CA VAL A 360 -43.15 -12.93 -14.84
C VAL A 360 -41.64 -13.19 -14.87
N LEU A 361 -41.06 -13.76 -13.83
CA LEU A 361 -39.71 -14.35 -13.89
C LEU A 361 -39.84 -15.84 -14.10
N THR A 362 -39.56 -16.32 -15.32
CA THR A 362 -39.55 -17.75 -15.65
C THR A 362 -38.14 -18.17 -15.99
N VAL A 363 -37.71 -19.29 -15.41
CA VAL A 363 -36.38 -19.89 -15.62
C VAL A 363 -36.57 -21.15 -16.44
N ASN A 364 -36.00 -21.22 -17.63
CA ASN A 364 -36.07 -22.44 -18.46
C ASN A 364 -35.34 -23.62 -17.78
N PRO A 365 -35.43 -24.86 -18.29
CA PRO A 365 -34.50 -25.94 -17.92
C PRO A 365 -33.07 -25.64 -18.39
N PHE A 366 -32.06 -26.11 -17.65
CA PHE A 366 -30.65 -25.93 -18.02
C PHE A 366 -30.23 -27.01 -19.03
N ASN A 367 -29.64 -26.61 -20.16
CA ASN A 367 -29.14 -27.51 -21.18
C ASN A 367 -27.60 -27.56 -21.16
N PRO A 368 -26.96 -28.62 -20.62
CA PRO A 368 -25.50 -28.70 -20.51
C PRO A 368 -24.76 -28.73 -21.86
N ALA A 369 -25.46 -28.94 -22.98
CA ALA A 369 -24.86 -28.92 -24.31
C ALA A 369 -24.61 -27.49 -24.84
N THR A 370 -25.33 -26.49 -24.31
CA THR A 370 -25.32 -25.11 -24.82
C THR A 370 -25.19 -24.05 -23.75
N ASP A 371 -25.61 -24.36 -22.52
CA ASP A 371 -25.63 -23.43 -21.40
C ASP A 371 -24.36 -23.60 -20.57
N SER A 372 -23.95 -22.51 -19.91
CA SER A 372 -22.80 -22.55 -19.02
C SER A 372 -22.96 -21.62 -17.84
N PHE A 373 -22.44 -22.01 -16.69
CA PHE A 373 -22.32 -21.17 -15.52
C PHE A 373 -20.98 -20.44 -15.54
N LYS A 374 -21.04 -19.12 -15.36
CA LYS A 374 -19.86 -18.26 -15.22
C LYS A 374 -20.16 -17.17 -14.19
N VAL A 375 -19.14 -16.84 -13.42
CA VAL A 375 -19.15 -15.69 -12.53
C VAL A 375 -18.01 -14.77 -12.94
N ALA A 376 -18.24 -13.46 -12.88
CA ALA A 376 -17.24 -12.47 -13.19
C ALA A 376 -16.99 -11.57 -11.98
N LEU A 377 -15.74 -11.14 -11.83
CA LEU A 377 -15.38 -10.06 -10.95
C LEU A 377 -15.22 -8.78 -11.78
N ARG A 378 -16.19 -7.89 -11.65
CA ARG A 378 -16.19 -6.55 -12.23
C ARG A 378 -15.41 -5.60 -11.36
N TYR A 379 -14.69 -4.67 -11.96
CA TYR A 379 -14.08 -3.54 -11.26
C TYR A 379 -14.15 -2.27 -12.10
N THR A 380 -14.02 -1.13 -11.42
CA THR A 380 -14.09 0.19 -12.05
C THR A 380 -12.88 1.02 -11.63
N VAL A 381 -12.18 1.58 -12.61
CA VAL A 381 -11.02 2.46 -12.44
C VAL A 381 -11.31 3.77 -13.16
N GLY A 382 -11.70 4.81 -12.43
CA GLY A 382 -12.23 6.03 -13.06
C GLY A 382 -13.51 5.72 -13.84
N SER A 383 -13.54 6.05 -15.14
CA SER A 383 -14.63 5.66 -16.05
C SER A 383 -14.43 4.29 -16.73
N TYR A 384 -13.29 3.65 -16.53
CA TYR A 384 -13.01 2.35 -17.13
C TYR A 384 -13.67 1.23 -16.31
N VAL A 385 -14.41 0.35 -16.98
CA VAL A 385 -15.05 -0.83 -16.39
C VAL A 385 -14.51 -2.07 -17.07
N ALA A 386 -14.10 -3.06 -16.26
CA ALA A 386 -13.62 -4.34 -16.77
C ALA A 386 -14.13 -5.51 -15.94
N ASP A 387 -14.20 -6.67 -16.59
CA ASP A 387 -14.67 -7.92 -16.02
C ASP A 387 -13.58 -8.99 -16.17
N THR A 388 -13.22 -9.64 -15.06
CA THR A 388 -12.45 -10.89 -15.09
C THR A 388 -13.45 -12.04 -14.96
N ILE A 389 -13.56 -12.89 -15.97
CA ILE A 389 -14.57 -13.95 -16.04
C ILE A 389 -13.97 -15.30 -15.63
N SER A 390 -14.70 -16.10 -14.86
CA SER A 390 -14.32 -17.47 -14.50
C SER A 390 -14.28 -18.40 -15.73
N ALA A 391 -13.77 -19.62 -15.53
CA ALA A 391 -14.05 -20.71 -16.47
C ALA A 391 -15.56 -20.93 -16.62
N ALA A 392 -15.95 -21.57 -17.73
CA ALA A 392 -17.31 -22.03 -17.95
C ALA A 392 -17.54 -23.40 -17.30
N TYR A 393 -18.67 -23.57 -16.62
CA TYR A 393 -19.06 -24.82 -15.95
C TYR A 393 -20.42 -25.29 -16.46
N SER A 394 -20.69 -26.60 -16.51
CA SER A 394 -21.89 -27.14 -17.16
C SER A 394 -22.72 -28.11 -16.31
N GLU A 395 -22.43 -28.27 -15.02
CA GLU A 395 -23.22 -29.14 -14.14
C GLU A 395 -24.00 -28.30 -13.12
N THR A 396 -25.31 -28.53 -13.02
CA THR A 396 -26.15 -27.94 -11.97
C THR A 396 -25.92 -28.65 -10.63
N GLY A 397 -26.11 -27.94 -9.52
CA GLY A 397 -26.01 -28.49 -8.16
C GLY A 397 -24.60 -28.86 -7.69
N LYS A 398 -23.58 -28.66 -8.53
CA LYS A 398 -22.18 -28.82 -8.17
C LYS A 398 -21.58 -27.50 -7.71
N LEU A 399 -20.82 -27.54 -6.62
CA LEU A 399 -20.09 -26.37 -6.12
C LEU A 399 -18.78 -26.19 -6.88
N TYR A 400 -18.54 -24.96 -7.32
CA TYR A 400 -17.33 -24.51 -7.98
C TYR A 400 -16.75 -23.32 -7.21
N THR A 401 -15.43 -23.16 -7.25
CA THR A 401 -14.76 -21.98 -6.71
C THR A 401 -14.00 -21.27 -7.81
N ALA A 402 -14.43 -20.05 -8.15
CA ALA A 402 -13.69 -19.16 -9.04
C ALA A 402 -12.73 -18.31 -8.20
N VAL A 403 -11.49 -18.18 -8.69
CA VAL A 403 -10.43 -17.39 -8.03
C VAL A 403 -10.10 -16.19 -8.90
N PHE A 404 -10.24 -15.00 -8.33
CA PHE A 404 -9.98 -13.73 -8.99
C PHE A 404 -8.85 -13.00 -8.27
N ARG A 405 -7.77 -12.67 -9.00
CA ARG A 405 -6.70 -11.84 -8.46
C ARG A 405 -6.98 -10.38 -8.77
N VAL A 406 -6.66 -9.50 -7.83
CA VAL A 406 -6.69 -8.06 -8.08
C VAL A 406 -5.70 -7.77 -9.22
N PRO A 407 -6.13 -7.07 -10.30
CA PRO A 407 -5.22 -6.74 -11.38
C PRO A 407 -4.01 -5.96 -10.88
N SER A 408 -2.84 -6.30 -11.41
CA SER A 408 -1.61 -5.60 -11.09
C SER A 408 -1.67 -4.16 -11.57
N ARG A 409 -0.80 -3.30 -11.02
CA ARG A 409 -0.73 -1.91 -11.44
C ARG A 409 -0.46 -1.81 -12.94
N GLN A 410 0.48 -2.62 -13.43
CA GLN A 410 0.84 -2.66 -14.84
C GLN A 410 -0.31 -3.14 -15.72
N GLN A 411 -1.06 -4.16 -15.30
CA GLN A 411 -2.25 -4.63 -16.02
C GLN A 411 -3.31 -3.54 -16.14
N LEU A 412 -3.55 -2.80 -15.04
CA LEU A 412 -4.48 -1.68 -15.06
C LEU A 412 -4.01 -0.57 -16.00
N PHE A 413 -2.74 -0.16 -15.91
CA PHE A 413 -2.19 0.83 -16.84
C PHE A 413 -2.27 0.38 -18.29
N GLY A 414 -1.90 -0.86 -18.61
CA GLY A 414 -2.01 -1.38 -19.98
C GLY A 414 -3.46 -1.40 -20.50
N ALA A 415 -4.42 -1.63 -19.61
CA ALA A 415 -5.85 -1.63 -19.97
C ALA A 415 -6.39 -0.21 -20.20
N VAL A 416 -6.02 0.78 -19.39
CA VAL A 416 -6.55 2.15 -19.45
C VAL A 416 -5.74 3.11 -20.32
N SER A 417 -4.44 2.86 -20.51
CA SER A 417 -3.51 3.80 -21.18
C SER A 417 -3.75 3.91 -22.69
N THR A 418 -4.51 2.99 -23.29
CA THR A 418 -4.92 3.11 -24.71
C THR A 418 -5.88 4.28 -24.93
N LEU A 419 -6.51 4.80 -23.87
CA LEU A 419 -7.53 5.85 -23.95
C LEU A 419 -7.02 7.22 -23.45
N ASP A 420 -6.23 7.27 -22.37
CA ASP A 420 -5.51 8.46 -21.89
C ASP A 420 -4.49 8.09 -20.77
N PRO A 421 -3.18 8.02 -21.05
CA PRO A 421 -2.19 7.60 -20.05
C PRO A 421 -2.04 8.56 -18.86
N TYR A 422 -2.44 9.83 -19.00
CA TYR A 422 -2.29 10.83 -17.94
C TYR A 422 -3.55 10.95 -17.08
N GLY A 423 -4.73 10.82 -17.70
CA GLY A 423 -6.03 10.89 -17.01
C GLY A 423 -6.29 9.75 -16.02
N TYR A 424 -5.69 8.57 -16.24
CA TYR A 424 -5.95 7.38 -15.43
C TYR A 424 -4.91 7.07 -14.36
N LYS A 425 -3.83 7.84 -14.26
CA LYS A 425 -2.81 7.60 -13.22
C LYS A 425 -3.40 7.66 -11.81
N LEU A 426 -4.08 8.75 -11.47
CA LEU A 426 -4.70 8.90 -10.15
C LEU A 426 -5.78 7.83 -9.90
N PRO A 427 -6.73 7.58 -10.83
CA PRO A 427 -7.71 6.50 -10.67
C PRO A 427 -7.12 5.11 -10.42
N VAL A 428 -6.02 4.75 -11.09
CA VAL A 428 -5.34 3.46 -10.86
C VAL A 428 -4.75 3.39 -9.45
N GLU A 429 -4.12 4.46 -8.97
CA GLU A 429 -3.59 4.52 -7.60
C GLU A 429 -4.71 4.39 -6.56
N GLU A 430 -5.80 5.12 -6.75
CA GLU A 430 -6.96 5.10 -5.87
C GLU A 430 -7.59 3.70 -5.82
N PHE A 431 -7.74 3.05 -6.98
CA PHE A 431 -8.23 1.68 -7.05
C PHE A 431 -7.32 0.69 -6.32
N LEU A 432 -5.99 0.80 -6.46
CA LEU A 432 -5.07 -0.13 -5.79
C LEU A 432 -5.02 0.06 -4.27
N GLN A 433 -5.31 1.27 -3.78
CA GLN A 433 -5.43 1.55 -2.35
C GLN A 433 -6.73 0.99 -1.77
N GLU A 434 -7.83 1.17 -2.50
CA GLU A 434 -9.18 0.83 -2.06
C GLU A 434 -9.96 0.15 -3.19
N PRO A 435 -9.61 -1.09 -3.55
CA PRO A 435 -10.20 -1.74 -4.70
C PRO A 435 -11.67 -2.07 -4.41
N LYS A 436 -12.51 -1.75 -5.39
CA LYS A 436 -13.96 -1.95 -5.37
C LYS A 436 -14.33 -2.92 -6.47
N PHE A 437 -15.12 -3.91 -6.12
CA PHE A 437 -15.48 -4.98 -7.04
C PHE A 437 -16.97 -5.18 -7.09
N SER A 438 -17.45 -5.77 -8.18
CA SER A 438 -18.76 -6.38 -8.20
C SER A 438 -18.72 -7.83 -8.67
N ILE A 439 -19.41 -8.74 -7.98
CA ILE A 439 -19.56 -10.12 -8.46
C ILE A 439 -20.77 -10.18 -9.38
N VAL A 440 -20.60 -10.58 -10.64
CA VAL A 440 -21.62 -10.54 -11.68
C VAL A 440 -21.89 -11.95 -12.20
N ASN A 441 -23.16 -12.32 -12.36
CA ASN A 441 -23.52 -13.54 -13.10
C ASN A 441 -23.27 -13.31 -14.60
N TYR A 442 -22.37 -14.10 -15.19
CA TYR A 442 -21.99 -14.06 -16.61
C TYR A 442 -22.37 -15.34 -17.35
N SER A 443 -23.23 -16.16 -16.74
CA SER A 443 -23.66 -17.45 -17.26
C SER A 443 -24.38 -17.31 -18.58
N ASP A 444 -24.12 -18.25 -19.49
CA ASP A 444 -24.80 -18.32 -20.78
C ASP A 444 -26.04 -19.17 -20.66
N ARG A 445 -27.06 -18.78 -21.42
CA ARG A 445 -28.23 -19.60 -21.63
C ARG A 445 -28.77 -19.36 -23.02
N VAL A 446 -28.97 -20.43 -23.77
CA VAL A 446 -29.62 -20.33 -25.07
C VAL A 446 -31.13 -20.32 -24.85
N ASP A 447 -31.77 -19.21 -25.22
CA ASP A 447 -33.23 -19.16 -25.30
C ASP A 447 -33.66 -19.84 -26.61
N PRO A 448 -34.46 -20.92 -26.57
CA PRO A 448 -34.98 -21.54 -27.79
C PRO A 448 -35.91 -20.60 -28.57
N ASN A 449 -36.47 -19.57 -27.92
CA ASN A 449 -37.32 -18.55 -28.54
C ASN A 449 -36.78 -17.16 -28.19
N PRO A 450 -35.62 -16.74 -28.74
CA PRO A 450 -35.01 -15.48 -28.37
C PRO A 450 -35.94 -14.33 -28.75
N ASP A 451 -36.45 -13.60 -27.76
CA ASP A 451 -37.08 -12.31 -28.01
C ASP A 451 -35.97 -11.35 -28.48
N PRO A 452 -36.03 -10.81 -29.71
CA PRO A 452 -34.99 -9.93 -30.25
C PRO A 452 -34.80 -8.65 -29.41
N TRP A 453 -35.76 -8.33 -28.54
CA TRP A 453 -35.71 -7.18 -27.64
C TRP A 453 -35.28 -7.53 -26.21
N ALA A 454 -35.20 -8.82 -25.87
CA ALA A 454 -34.74 -9.29 -24.58
C ALA A 454 -33.28 -9.77 -24.63
N MET A 455 -32.51 -9.44 -23.60
CA MET A 455 -31.21 -10.10 -23.41
C MET A 455 -31.46 -11.56 -23.00
N PRO A 456 -30.66 -12.52 -23.52
CA PRO A 456 -30.78 -13.92 -23.12
C PRO A 456 -30.65 -14.03 -21.60
N ALA A 457 -31.59 -14.73 -20.96
CA ALA A 457 -31.63 -14.85 -19.52
C ALA A 457 -30.49 -15.74 -19.03
N SER A 458 -29.50 -15.21 -18.30
CA SER A 458 -28.42 -16.06 -17.78
C SER A 458 -28.94 -17.18 -16.89
N ALA A 459 -28.28 -18.33 -16.95
CA ALA A 459 -28.55 -19.44 -16.05
C ALA A 459 -28.35 -18.97 -14.59
N PRO A 460 -29.32 -19.18 -13.68
CA PRO A 460 -29.19 -18.70 -12.30
C PRO A 460 -28.04 -19.41 -11.58
N ILE A 461 -27.28 -18.64 -10.81
CA ILE A 461 -26.26 -19.17 -9.91
C ILE A 461 -26.57 -18.79 -8.47
N VAL A 462 -26.10 -19.61 -7.54
CA VAL A 462 -26.18 -19.36 -6.10
C VAL A 462 -24.78 -19.23 -5.54
N ILE A 463 -24.50 -18.15 -4.83
CA ILE A 463 -23.23 -17.94 -4.11
C ILE A 463 -23.40 -18.47 -2.70
N THR A 464 -22.49 -19.36 -2.31
CA THR A 464 -22.53 -20.02 -1.00
C THR A 464 -21.40 -19.55 -0.09
N LYS A 465 -20.33 -19.01 -0.65
CA LYS A 465 -19.17 -18.55 0.11
C LYS A 465 -18.37 -17.52 -0.69
N ILE A 466 -17.84 -16.51 0.00
CA ILE A 466 -16.85 -15.59 -0.55
C ILE A 466 -15.65 -15.55 0.39
N GLU A 467 -14.44 -15.73 -0.13
CA GLU A 467 -13.20 -15.63 0.64
C GLU A 467 -12.37 -14.46 0.11
N TYR A 468 -11.95 -13.58 1.02
CA TYR A 468 -11.12 -12.41 0.74
C TYR A 468 -9.69 -12.70 1.18
N GLY A 469 -8.76 -12.72 0.22
CA GLY A 469 -7.34 -12.96 0.45
C GLY A 469 -6.54 -11.66 0.55
N TYR A 470 -5.84 -11.44 1.67
CA TYR A 470 -4.98 -10.29 1.96
C TYR A 470 -3.51 -10.66 2.11
#